data_AF-A0A924SWY3-F1
#
_entry.id   AF-A0A924SWY3-F1
#
_cell.length_a   1.000
_cell.length_b   1.000
_cell.length_c   1.000
_cell.angle_alpha   90.00
_cell.angle_beta   90.00
_cell.angle_gamma   90.00
#
_symmetry.space_group_name_H-M   'P 1'
#
loop_
_entity.id
_entity.type
_entity.pdbx_description
1 polymer ?
#
loop_
_entity_poly.entity_id
_entity_poly.type
_entity_poly.pdbx_seq_one_letter_code
_entity_poly.pdbx_strand_id
1 'polypeptide(L)'
;DVAAARKAFARIEKEITRDQPEGIQWDNSFFQHGEVFQSAAYGLDFSMSIPRLMRIAVGTDFQFSRNSVEFLGNFILDGQRWLVRRQAIEISAMGRTYSRQGKNAIPIMRACRLMVDVPSTRQEEFRSCAESIRLSTPMPIHGNRSFWIADFMAHHTDQFYASVKMNSSRTYNTDFGSNAEGLRGDLLSDGATYFHRSGEEYRDIFGVWDFRHVPGVTAQQSAWPARDQYSPSHGPTAFVGGLSDGTTGFAAMDFKRDQLRARKSWFFLEDRVVALGAGIRCTGHCDPVHTTINQEWGKERFTLPEGRTLPPTAGAVAPTWIHHDGVGYLLQDSAMAAKTQVRLSSQRGDWKNINGQLQSTPAEGKVFSLFIDHGEHGQHGDSAASSQGDHYAYAVVPGVTSEQTAQLAAATDVEILSNSEALQAIQRKSSKRLQAVFFAPGQLTKSVWGSVKTNAACLVEIQPDHNRVQLLVSDPSRQAKSIRLELTGQYHCPTCRTPVTEAGHAFVTEVEVTLPTGKLAGTAAPLSLGPVSM
;
A
#
# COMPACT_ATOMS: atom_id res chain seq x y z
N ASP A 1 -25.39 -37.11 16.14
CA ASP A 1 -26.49 -36.18 16.46
C ASP A 1 -26.72 -35.23 15.27
N VAL A 2 -27.78 -35.46 14.50
CA VAL A 2 -28.10 -34.69 13.27
C VAL A 2 -28.59 -33.28 13.61
N ALA A 3 -29.33 -33.11 14.71
CA ALA A 3 -29.85 -31.81 15.12
C ALA A 3 -28.72 -30.88 15.57
N ALA A 4 -27.76 -31.41 16.34
CA ALA A 4 -26.56 -30.67 16.72
C ALA A 4 -25.72 -30.28 15.49
N ALA A 5 -25.53 -31.20 14.53
CA ALA A 5 -24.83 -30.90 13.29
C ALA A 5 -25.53 -29.77 12.51
N ARG A 6 -26.85 -29.83 12.35
CA ARG A 6 -27.63 -28.80 11.63
C ARG A 6 -27.48 -27.43 12.27
N LYS A 7 -27.51 -27.37 13.61
CA LYS A 7 -27.28 -26.15 14.38
C LYS A 7 -25.86 -25.61 14.20
N ALA A 8 -24.85 -26.49 14.13
CA ALA A 8 -23.46 -26.11 13.93
C ALA A 8 -23.24 -25.51 12.53
N PHE A 9 -23.66 -26.18 11.45
CA PHE A 9 -23.53 -25.68 10.09
C PHE A 9 -24.25 -24.34 9.90
N ALA A 10 -25.49 -24.21 10.41
CA ALA A 10 -26.24 -22.97 10.33
C ALA A 10 -25.60 -21.80 11.11
N ARG A 11 -24.82 -22.08 12.17
CA ARG A 11 -24.05 -21.05 12.88
C ARG A 11 -22.82 -20.65 12.10
N ILE A 12 -22.09 -21.62 11.57
CA ILE A 12 -20.88 -21.39 10.79
C ILE A 12 -21.19 -20.56 9.53
N GLU A 13 -22.27 -20.87 8.83
CA GLU A 13 -22.69 -20.12 7.64
C GLU A 13 -22.98 -18.64 7.92
N LYS A 14 -23.51 -18.32 9.11
CA LYS A 14 -23.78 -16.92 9.52
C LYS A 14 -22.53 -16.06 9.66
N GLU A 15 -21.37 -16.69 9.86
CA GLU A 15 -20.09 -15.97 9.92
C GLU A 15 -19.54 -15.63 8.52
N ILE A 16 -20.11 -16.21 7.46
CA ILE A 16 -19.71 -15.98 6.08
C ILE A 16 -20.52 -14.82 5.51
N THR A 17 -20.28 -13.62 6.05
CA THR A 17 -20.99 -12.38 5.71
C THR A 17 -20.02 -11.20 5.70
N ARG A 18 -20.49 -10.04 5.19
CA ARG A 18 -19.75 -8.76 5.14
C ARG A 18 -20.33 -7.67 6.02
N ASP A 19 -21.39 -7.99 6.76
CA ASP A 19 -22.15 -7.03 7.56
C ASP A 19 -21.80 -7.04 9.05
N GLN A 20 -20.62 -7.59 9.38
CA GLN A 20 -20.09 -7.63 10.73
C GLN A 20 -18.86 -6.70 10.86
N PRO A 21 -18.59 -6.14 12.06
CA PRO A 21 -17.37 -5.36 12.31
C PRO A 21 -16.08 -6.18 12.14
N GLU A 22 -16.11 -7.45 12.56
CA GLU A 22 -15.03 -8.42 12.35
C GLU A 22 -15.43 -9.44 11.28
N GLY A 23 -14.46 -10.15 10.71
CA GLY A 23 -14.66 -11.07 9.60
C GLY A 23 -14.38 -10.44 8.24
N ILE A 24 -14.99 -10.98 7.18
CA ILE A 24 -14.80 -10.52 5.81
C ILE A 24 -15.40 -9.11 5.64
N GLN A 25 -14.65 -8.20 5.04
CA GLN A 25 -15.08 -6.83 4.79
C GLN A 25 -15.57 -6.65 3.34
N TRP A 26 -16.22 -5.52 3.06
CA TRP A 26 -16.78 -5.22 1.72
C TRP A 26 -15.74 -5.06 0.61
N ASP A 27 -14.49 -4.73 0.97
CA ASP A 27 -13.34 -4.70 0.06
C ASP A 27 -12.60 -6.05 -0.05
N ASN A 28 -13.17 -7.12 0.54
CA ASN A 28 -12.57 -8.45 0.68
C ASN A 28 -11.32 -8.53 1.56
N SER A 29 -11.06 -7.51 2.39
CA SER A 29 -10.15 -7.65 3.53
C SER A 29 -10.80 -8.47 4.65
N PHE A 30 -10.06 -8.73 5.72
CA PHE A 30 -10.53 -9.48 6.89
C PHE A 30 -10.04 -8.82 8.16
N PHE A 31 -10.96 -8.59 9.08
CA PHE A 31 -10.70 -7.97 10.39
C PHE A 31 -10.88 -8.96 11.53
N GLN A 32 -10.00 -8.87 12.53
CA GLN A 32 -10.13 -9.63 13.78
C GLN A 32 -9.38 -8.93 14.89
N HIS A 33 -9.97 -8.93 16.09
CA HIS A 33 -9.62 -8.09 17.23
C HIS A 33 -9.90 -6.61 16.92
N GLY A 34 -11.14 -6.31 16.54
CA GLY A 34 -11.53 -5.01 16.00
C GLY A 34 -11.03 -4.81 14.57
N GLU A 35 -10.86 -3.54 14.17
CA GLU A 35 -10.49 -3.12 12.82
C GLU A 35 -8.99 -3.30 12.51
N VAL A 36 -8.42 -4.44 12.91
CA VAL A 36 -7.05 -4.85 12.60
C VAL A 36 -7.06 -5.67 11.31
N PHE A 37 -6.26 -5.28 10.33
CA PHE A 37 -6.11 -6.02 9.07
C PHE A 37 -5.39 -7.37 9.26
N GLN A 38 -6.13 -8.48 9.17
CA GLN A 38 -5.67 -9.82 9.54
C GLN A 38 -5.95 -10.88 8.46
N SER A 39 -5.98 -10.49 7.18
CA SER A 39 -6.24 -11.41 6.06
C SER A 39 -5.19 -12.51 5.91
N ALA A 40 -3.96 -12.30 6.37
CA ALA A 40 -2.87 -13.27 6.40
C ALA A 40 -2.62 -13.86 7.82
N ALA A 41 -3.59 -13.73 8.73
CA ALA A 41 -3.57 -14.31 10.07
C ALA A 41 -4.88 -15.04 10.36
N TYR A 42 -5.80 -14.48 11.15
CA TYR A 42 -7.12 -15.10 11.39
C TYR A 42 -7.91 -15.34 10.10
N GLY A 43 -7.73 -14.49 9.08
CA GLY A 43 -8.29 -14.72 7.76
C GLY A 43 -7.79 -16.04 7.11
N LEU A 44 -6.54 -16.45 7.37
CA LEU A 44 -6.04 -17.75 6.92
C LEU A 44 -6.77 -18.90 7.62
N ASP A 45 -6.96 -18.82 8.94
CA ASP A 45 -7.68 -19.84 9.71
C ASP A 45 -9.13 -19.96 9.24
N PHE A 46 -9.78 -18.82 8.96
CA PHE A 46 -11.12 -18.77 8.36
C PHE A 46 -11.15 -19.44 6.99
N SER A 47 -10.27 -19.02 6.06
CA SER A 47 -10.20 -19.58 4.71
C SER A 47 -9.76 -21.04 4.66
N MET A 48 -9.06 -21.56 5.66
CA MET A 48 -8.66 -22.97 5.70
C MET A 48 -9.75 -23.87 6.28
N SER A 49 -10.55 -23.36 7.22
CA SER A 49 -11.52 -24.16 7.97
C SER A 49 -12.84 -24.28 7.23
N ILE A 50 -13.37 -23.17 6.71
CA ILE A 50 -14.70 -23.13 6.10
C ILE A 50 -14.81 -23.97 4.81
N PRO A 51 -13.85 -23.91 3.84
CA PRO A 51 -13.94 -24.73 2.63
C PRO A 51 -13.94 -26.23 2.90
N ARG A 52 -13.33 -26.71 4.00
CA ARG A 52 -13.37 -28.13 4.37
C ARG A 52 -14.81 -28.57 4.68
N LEU A 53 -15.53 -27.74 5.42
CA LEU A 53 -16.93 -27.98 5.78
C LEU A 53 -17.84 -27.85 4.56
N MET A 54 -17.62 -26.82 3.73
CA MET A 54 -18.36 -26.66 2.47
C MET A 54 -18.23 -27.89 1.58
N ARG A 55 -17.00 -28.37 1.38
CA ARG A 55 -16.73 -29.55 0.55
C ARG A 55 -17.42 -30.81 1.07
N ILE A 56 -17.37 -31.07 2.38
CA ILE A 56 -18.00 -32.26 2.98
C ILE A 56 -19.54 -32.18 2.88
N ALA A 57 -20.11 -30.98 2.89
CA ALA A 57 -21.55 -30.76 2.85
C ALA A 57 -22.16 -30.81 1.43
N VAL A 58 -21.36 -30.83 0.37
CA VAL A 58 -21.83 -30.87 -1.02
C VAL A 58 -22.78 -32.05 -1.23
N GLY A 59 -23.97 -31.77 -1.78
CA GLY A 59 -24.98 -32.80 -2.07
C GLY A 59 -25.76 -33.30 -0.85
N THR A 60 -25.63 -32.63 0.30
CA THR A 60 -26.35 -32.97 1.54
C THR A 60 -27.27 -31.82 1.99
N ASP A 61 -28.16 -32.10 2.94
CA ASP A 61 -29.00 -31.10 3.62
C ASP A 61 -28.21 -30.05 4.44
N PHE A 62 -26.89 -30.22 4.58
CA PHE A 62 -25.99 -29.29 5.26
C PHE A 62 -25.25 -28.35 4.30
N GLN A 63 -25.51 -28.45 3.00
CA GLN A 63 -24.83 -27.62 2.00
C GLN A 63 -25.01 -26.13 2.28
N PHE A 64 -23.94 -25.38 2.10
CA PHE A 64 -23.95 -23.93 2.25
C PHE A 64 -24.70 -23.29 1.08
N SER A 65 -25.29 -22.13 1.31
CA SER A 65 -25.93 -21.31 0.29
C SER A 65 -24.91 -20.84 -0.75
N ARG A 66 -25.41 -20.56 -1.97
CA ARG A 66 -24.59 -20.00 -3.05
C ARG A 66 -23.94 -18.68 -2.64
N ASN A 67 -24.66 -17.82 -1.92
CA ASN A 67 -24.14 -16.54 -1.44
C ASN A 67 -22.93 -16.71 -0.52
N SER A 68 -22.97 -17.66 0.43
CA SER A 68 -21.83 -17.93 1.31
C SER A 68 -20.64 -18.51 0.55
N VAL A 69 -20.88 -19.38 -0.44
CA VAL A 69 -19.82 -19.89 -1.32
C VAL A 69 -19.17 -18.75 -2.12
N GLU A 70 -19.97 -17.84 -2.68
CA GLU A 70 -19.48 -16.67 -3.41
C GLU A 70 -18.72 -15.69 -2.51
N PHE A 71 -19.23 -15.39 -1.31
CA PHE A 71 -18.56 -14.47 -0.38
C PHE A 71 -17.21 -15.00 0.08
N LEU A 72 -17.12 -16.29 0.43
CA LEU A 72 -15.85 -16.92 0.76
C LEU A 72 -14.92 -16.97 -0.46
N GLY A 73 -15.46 -17.27 -1.65
CA GLY A 73 -14.68 -17.30 -2.87
C GLY A 73 -14.09 -15.94 -3.24
N ASN A 74 -14.86 -14.86 -3.07
CA ASN A 74 -14.38 -13.50 -3.24
C ASN A 74 -13.34 -13.14 -2.18
N PHE A 75 -13.53 -13.52 -0.90
CA PHE A 75 -12.50 -13.32 0.11
C PHE A 75 -11.16 -13.98 -0.27
N ILE A 76 -11.19 -15.21 -0.79
CA ILE A 76 -9.98 -15.92 -1.20
C ILE A 76 -9.36 -15.32 -2.48
N LEU A 77 -10.14 -15.14 -3.54
CA LEU A 77 -9.64 -14.77 -4.88
C LEU A 77 -9.51 -13.26 -5.10
N ASP A 78 -10.36 -12.47 -4.47
CA ASP A 78 -10.42 -11.02 -4.58
C ASP A 78 -9.84 -10.32 -3.33
N GLY A 79 -9.60 -11.07 -2.26
CA GLY A 79 -8.85 -10.64 -1.09
C GLY A 79 -7.47 -11.28 -1.03
N GLN A 80 -7.38 -12.45 -0.41
CA GLN A 80 -6.12 -13.09 -0.05
C GLN A 80 -5.17 -13.34 -1.22
N ARG A 81 -5.65 -13.70 -2.42
CA ARG A 81 -4.81 -13.87 -3.62
C ARG A 81 -4.02 -12.62 -3.97
N TRP A 82 -4.56 -11.43 -3.71
CA TRP A 82 -3.86 -10.16 -3.95
C TRP A 82 -2.71 -9.92 -2.97
N LEU A 83 -2.67 -10.63 -1.84
CA LEU A 83 -1.64 -10.51 -0.81
C LEU A 83 -0.44 -11.43 -1.05
N VAL A 84 -0.42 -12.17 -2.16
CA VAL A 84 0.53 -13.26 -2.38
C VAL A 84 1.39 -12.99 -3.60
N ARG A 85 2.71 -13.11 -3.45
CA ARG A 85 3.65 -13.20 -4.57
C ARG A 85 4.41 -14.52 -4.45
N ARG A 86 4.19 -15.44 -5.39
CA ARG A 86 4.74 -16.81 -5.32
C ARG A 86 4.28 -17.48 -4.01
N GLN A 87 5.20 -17.76 -3.08
CA GLN A 87 4.86 -18.25 -1.74
C GLN A 87 4.95 -17.18 -0.64
N ALA A 88 5.46 -15.99 -0.95
CA ALA A 88 5.44 -14.87 -0.01
C ALA A 88 4.00 -14.38 0.20
N ILE A 89 3.71 -13.92 1.41
CA ILE A 89 2.43 -13.35 1.78
C ILE A 89 2.66 -12.00 2.47
N GLU A 90 1.75 -11.06 2.24
CA GLU A 90 1.79 -9.70 2.75
C GLU A 90 2.03 -9.63 4.27
N ILE A 91 3.07 -8.90 4.66
CA ILE A 91 3.54 -8.79 6.05
C ILE A 91 2.52 -8.00 6.88
N SER A 92 2.00 -6.89 6.36
CA SER A 92 1.05 -6.04 7.10
C SER A 92 -0.30 -6.71 7.37
N ALA A 93 -0.59 -7.84 6.72
CA ALA A 93 -1.81 -8.62 6.94
C ALA A 93 -1.65 -9.76 7.97
N MET A 94 -0.44 -9.96 8.51
CA MET A 94 -0.11 -11.07 9.42
C MET A 94 -0.48 -10.80 10.90
N GLY A 95 -0.97 -9.60 11.23
CA GLY A 95 -1.16 -9.16 12.61
C GLY A 95 0.08 -9.43 13.45
N ARG A 96 -0.08 -9.87 14.71
CA ARG A 96 1.07 -10.23 15.56
C ARG A 96 1.86 -11.45 15.07
N THR A 97 1.35 -12.21 14.10
CA THR A 97 1.94 -13.50 13.70
C THR A 97 3.17 -13.37 12.80
N TYR A 98 3.53 -12.16 12.35
CA TYR A 98 4.84 -11.91 11.71
C TYR A 98 6.00 -12.33 12.63
N SER A 99 5.79 -12.33 13.96
CA SER A 99 6.78 -12.76 14.94
C SER A 99 6.87 -14.29 15.09
N ARG A 100 6.35 -15.06 14.13
CA ARG A 100 6.48 -16.52 14.03
C ARG A 100 7.20 -16.85 12.73
N GLN A 101 8.18 -17.74 12.78
CA GLN A 101 8.93 -18.18 11.60
C GLN A 101 8.08 -19.00 10.61
N GLY A 102 8.49 -19.03 9.35
CA GLY A 102 7.95 -19.94 8.34
C GLY A 102 6.59 -19.53 7.75
N LYS A 103 6.23 -18.25 7.83
CA LYS A 103 4.98 -17.72 7.27
C LYS A 103 5.02 -17.69 5.73
N ASN A 104 3.96 -18.19 5.10
CA ASN A 104 3.83 -18.28 3.64
C ASN A 104 2.35 -18.43 3.20
N ALA A 105 2.13 -18.48 1.89
CA ALA A 105 0.81 -18.58 1.26
C ALA A 105 0.24 -20.02 1.14
N ILE A 106 0.91 -21.06 1.67
CA ILE A 106 0.44 -22.45 1.59
C ILE A 106 -0.99 -22.66 2.18
N PRO A 107 -1.39 -21.98 3.27
CA PRO A 107 -2.78 -22.00 3.72
C PRO A 107 -3.81 -21.61 2.65
N ILE A 108 -3.53 -20.55 1.87
CA ILE A 108 -4.40 -20.08 0.78
C ILE A 108 -4.45 -21.13 -0.34
N MET A 109 -3.31 -21.72 -0.71
CA MET A 109 -3.27 -22.83 -1.68
C MET A 109 -4.20 -23.98 -1.25
N ARG A 110 -4.19 -24.36 0.04
CA ARG A 110 -5.07 -25.41 0.57
C ARG A 110 -6.55 -25.00 0.49
N ALA A 111 -6.87 -23.75 0.83
CA ALA A 111 -8.22 -23.21 0.69
C ALA A 111 -8.71 -23.29 -0.76
N CYS A 112 -7.90 -22.82 -1.72
CA CYS A 112 -8.21 -22.89 -3.14
C CYS A 112 -8.47 -24.32 -3.61
N ARG A 113 -7.61 -25.29 -3.23
CA ARG A 113 -7.82 -26.71 -3.60
C ARG A 113 -9.14 -27.27 -3.09
N LEU A 114 -9.55 -26.89 -1.88
CA LEU A 114 -10.84 -27.32 -1.33
C LEU A 114 -12.00 -26.68 -2.10
N MET A 115 -11.87 -25.41 -2.47
CA MET A 115 -12.90 -24.68 -3.24
C MET A 115 -13.08 -25.19 -4.67
N VAL A 116 -12.08 -25.87 -5.26
CA VAL A 116 -12.24 -26.53 -6.57
C VAL A 116 -13.33 -27.61 -6.53
N ASP A 117 -13.49 -28.28 -5.39
CA ASP A 117 -14.49 -29.34 -5.18
C ASP A 117 -15.86 -28.78 -4.74
N VAL A 118 -15.99 -27.47 -4.50
CA VAL A 118 -17.24 -26.81 -4.11
C VAL A 118 -17.89 -26.20 -5.36
N PRO A 119 -19.17 -26.50 -5.67
CA PRO A 119 -19.85 -25.93 -6.83
C PRO A 119 -19.85 -24.39 -6.81
N SER A 120 -19.16 -23.78 -7.78
CA SER A 120 -19.09 -22.34 -8.01
C SER A 120 -18.94 -22.04 -9.51
N THR A 121 -18.71 -20.78 -9.89
CA THR A 121 -18.37 -20.37 -11.27
C THR A 121 -16.89 -20.07 -11.45
N ARG A 122 -16.08 -20.17 -10.39
CA ARG A 122 -14.69 -19.67 -10.32
C ARG A 122 -13.65 -20.79 -10.10
N GLN A 123 -13.99 -22.05 -10.39
CA GLN A 123 -13.10 -23.20 -10.15
C GLN A 123 -11.74 -23.03 -10.82
N GLU A 124 -11.70 -22.46 -12.03
CA GLU A 124 -10.44 -22.26 -12.75
C GLU A 124 -9.53 -21.24 -12.08
N GLU A 125 -10.09 -20.16 -11.53
CA GLU A 125 -9.32 -19.20 -10.74
C GLU A 125 -8.73 -19.83 -9.47
N PHE A 126 -9.49 -20.71 -8.79
CA PHE A 126 -8.98 -21.46 -7.65
C PHE A 126 -7.86 -22.43 -8.05
N ARG A 127 -8.01 -23.16 -9.16
CA ARG A 127 -6.94 -24.05 -9.68
C ARG A 127 -5.68 -23.25 -9.99
N SER A 128 -5.82 -22.15 -10.73
CA SER A 128 -4.72 -21.29 -11.13
C SER A 128 -4.00 -20.69 -9.91
N CYS A 129 -4.75 -20.18 -8.92
CA CYS A 129 -4.17 -19.67 -7.67
C CYS A 129 -3.41 -20.77 -6.89
N ALA A 130 -4.00 -21.96 -6.74
CA ALA A 130 -3.35 -23.06 -6.05
C ALA A 130 -2.07 -23.53 -6.77
N GLU A 131 -2.10 -23.60 -8.10
CA GLU A 131 -0.94 -24.01 -8.90
C GLU A 131 0.18 -22.97 -8.84
N SER A 132 -0.12 -21.66 -8.91
CA SER A 132 0.90 -20.63 -8.78
C SER A 132 1.63 -20.68 -7.44
N ILE A 133 0.89 -20.88 -6.33
CA ILE A 133 1.52 -21.02 -5.00
C ILE A 133 2.33 -22.32 -4.93
N ARG A 134 1.79 -23.44 -5.43
CA ARG A 134 2.45 -24.75 -5.42
C ARG A 134 3.77 -24.73 -6.18
N LEU A 135 3.77 -24.12 -7.36
CA LEU A 135 4.94 -24.01 -8.24
C LEU A 135 5.83 -22.82 -7.89
N SER A 136 5.44 -22.00 -6.91
CA SER A 136 6.12 -20.77 -6.54
C SER A 136 6.31 -19.83 -7.74
N THR A 137 5.31 -19.72 -8.62
CA THR A 137 5.30 -18.79 -9.76
C THR A 137 4.53 -17.52 -9.41
N PRO A 138 4.71 -16.41 -10.17
CA PRO A 138 3.87 -15.23 -10.09
C PRO A 138 2.38 -15.57 -9.99
N MET A 139 1.61 -14.79 -9.21
CA MET A 139 0.16 -14.94 -9.24
C MET A 139 -0.36 -14.56 -10.63
N PRO A 140 -1.41 -15.24 -11.13
CA PRO A 140 -1.99 -15.01 -12.45
C PRO A 140 -2.93 -13.80 -12.42
N ILE A 141 -2.48 -12.70 -11.81
CA ILE A 141 -3.19 -11.43 -11.71
C ILE A 141 -2.22 -10.31 -12.06
N HIS A 142 -2.74 -9.29 -12.72
CA HIS A 142 -2.04 -8.08 -13.07
C HIS A 142 -2.94 -6.90 -12.72
N GLY A 143 -2.38 -5.85 -12.14
CA GLY A 143 -3.09 -4.62 -11.88
C GLY A 143 -2.91 -4.06 -10.48
N ASN A 144 -3.81 -3.15 -10.09
CA ASN A 144 -3.79 -2.48 -8.81
C ASN A 144 -5.13 -2.70 -8.09
N ARG A 145 -5.10 -2.77 -6.76
CA ARG A 145 -6.30 -2.90 -5.94
C ARG A 145 -6.18 -2.09 -4.65
N SER A 146 -7.15 -1.21 -4.44
CA SER A 146 -7.36 -0.56 -3.14
C SER A 146 -8.26 -1.43 -2.26
N PHE A 147 -7.77 -1.77 -1.08
CA PHE A 147 -8.55 -2.30 0.03
C PHE A 147 -8.94 -1.11 0.90
N TRP A 148 -9.96 -0.38 0.43
CA TRP A 148 -10.29 0.92 0.98
C TRP A 148 -10.70 0.83 2.43
N ILE A 149 -11.25 -0.29 2.92
CA ILE A 149 -11.63 -0.48 4.33
C ILE A 149 -10.40 -0.73 5.20
N ALA A 150 -9.46 -1.56 4.74
CA ALA A 150 -8.24 -1.92 5.46
C ALA A 150 -7.12 -0.88 5.42
N ASP A 151 -7.31 0.25 4.73
CA ASP A 151 -6.29 1.27 4.45
C ASP A 151 -5.02 0.62 3.86
N PHE A 152 -5.22 -0.22 2.84
CA PHE A 152 -4.17 -1.01 2.21
C PHE A 152 -4.31 -0.96 0.68
N MET A 153 -3.19 -1.02 -0.03
CA MET A 153 -3.18 -1.13 -1.49
C MET A 153 -2.16 -2.18 -1.92
N ALA A 154 -2.56 -3.00 -2.90
CA ALA A 154 -1.74 -4.03 -3.51
C ALA A 154 -1.61 -3.76 -5.02
N HIS A 155 -0.44 -4.08 -5.56
CA HIS A 155 -0.13 -3.93 -6.97
C HIS A 155 0.64 -5.16 -7.47
N HIS A 156 0.18 -5.73 -8.57
CA HIS A 156 0.78 -6.89 -9.23
C HIS A 156 1.17 -6.56 -10.66
N THR A 157 2.38 -6.93 -11.00
CA THR A 157 2.89 -6.97 -12.38
C THR A 157 3.53 -8.33 -12.64
N ASP A 158 3.90 -8.59 -13.89
CA ASP A 158 4.66 -9.79 -14.22
C ASP A 158 6.01 -9.82 -13.48
N GLN A 159 6.60 -8.66 -13.24
CA GLN A 159 7.91 -8.53 -12.62
C GLN A 159 7.83 -8.56 -11.09
N PHE A 160 6.85 -7.88 -10.49
CA PHE A 160 6.83 -7.66 -9.04
C PHE A 160 5.44 -7.56 -8.43
N TYR A 161 5.43 -7.69 -7.13
CA TYR A 161 4.34 -7.27 -6.26
C TYR A 161 4.82 -6.09 -5.42
N ALA A 162 3.98 -5.08 -5.26
CA ALA A 162 4.20 -3.99 -4.34
C ALA A 162 2.95 -3.74 -3.50
N SER A 163 3.15 -3.27 -2.28
CA SER A 163 2.05 -2.91 -1.40
C SER A 163 2.34 -1.68 -0.56
N VAL A 164 1.29 -1.09 -0.01
CA VAL A 164 1.40 -0.13 1.09
C VAL A 164 0.31 -0.38 2.12
N LYS A 165 0.68 -0.43 3.40
CA LYS A 165 -0.24 -0.37 4.53
C LYS A 165 -0.17 0.99 5.19
N MET A 166 -1.33 1.62 5.33
CA MET A 166 -1.51 2.92 5.97
C MET A 166 -2.36 2.76 7.24
N ASN A 167 -2.51 3.83 8.02
CA ASN A 167 -3.29 3.84 9.24
C ASN A 167 -4.15 5.10 9.33
N SER A 168 -5.46 4.94 9.53
CA SER A 168 -6.40 6.05 9.70
C SER A 168 -7.14 5.97 11.03
N SER A 169 -8.00 6.94 11.29
CA SER A 169 -8.97 6.92 12.39
C SER A 169 -9.98 5.78 12.36
N ARG A 170 -9.91 4.89 11.35
CA ARG A 170 -10.85 3.78 11.13
C ARG A 170 -10.22 2.40 11.32
N THR A 171 -8.90 2.29 11.32
CA THR A 171 -8.19 1.00 11.43
C THR A 171 -7.21 1.04 12.58
N TYR A 172 -6.91 -0.11 13.18
CA TYR A 172 -5.78 -0.22 14.12
C TYR A 172 -4.45 -0.32 13.37
N ASN A 173 -3.38 0.23 13.94
CA ASN A 173 -2.01 0.15 13.40
C ASN A 173 -1.42 -1.27 13.41
N THR A 174 -1.75 -2.09 14.40
CA THR A 174 -1.29 -3.48 14.51
C THR A 174 -2.25 -4.24 15.42
N ASP A 175 -2.11 -5.57 15.45
CA ASP A 175 -2.82 -6.43 16.39
C ASP A 175 -2.34 -6.19 17.83
N PHE A 176 -3.18 -6.52 18.80
CA PHE A 176 -2.82 -6.48 20.22
C PHE A 176 -1.63 -7.40 20.46
N GLY A 177 -0.64 -6.91 21.21
CA GLY A 177 0.51 -7.69 21.71
C GLY A 177 0.11 -8.77 22.73
N SER A 178 -1.09 -9.32 22.59
CA SER A 178 -1.64 -10.42 23.34
C SER A 178 -0.73 -11.63 23.25
N ASN A 179 -0.61 -12.35 24.35
CA ASN A 179 0.26 -13.52 24.47
C ASN A 179 1.72 -13.23 24.12
N ALA A 180 2.23 -12.02 24.35
CA ALA A 180 3.65 -11.71 24.15
C ALA A 180 4.15 -11.73 22.69
N GLU A 181 3.28 -11.75 21.69
CA GLU A 181 3.67 -11.79 20.28
C GLU A 181 3.62 -10.39 19.62
N GLY A 182 4.32 -10.21 18.51
CA GLY A 182 4.27 -8.96 17.72
C GLY A 182 4.77 -7.71 18.45
N LEU A 183 5.75 -7.83 19.35
CA LEU A 183 6.15 -6.78 20.31
C LEU A 183 6.77 -5.52 19.68
N ARG A 184 6.99 -5.51 18.36
CA ARG A 184 7.56 -4.39 17.61
C ARG A 184 6.76 -4.03 16.34
N GLY A 185 5.45 -4.32 16.34
CA GLY A 185 4.61 -4.19 15.14
C GLY A 185 4.04 -2.79 14.88
N ASP A 186 4.36 -1.79 15.70
CA ASP A 186 3.64 -0.52 15.74
C ASP A 186 3.82 0.35 14.49
N LEU A 187 4.95 0.25 13.80
CA LEU A 187 5.26 0.97 12.58
C LEU A 187 4.78 0.23 11.31
N LEU A 188 4.23 -0.98 11.42
CA LEU A 188 3.81 -1.81 10.27
C LEU A 188 2.59 -1.26 9.49
N SER A 189 2.00 -0.15 9.95
CA SER A 189 0.92 0.56 9.24
C SER A 189 1.20 2.04 8.99
N ASP A 190 2.44 2.51 9.20
CA ASP A 190 2.81 3.92 9.04
C ASP A 190 3.27 4.26 7.61
N GLY A 191 2.56 3.70 6.63
CA GLY A 191 2.99 3.72 5.23
C GLY A 191 4.07 2.67 4.96
N ALA A 192 3.94 1.49 5.59
CA ALA A 192 4.86 0.38 5.35
C ALA A 192 4.70 -0.14 3.91
N THR A 193 5.79 -0.22 3.15
CA THR A 193 5.78 -0.60 1.72
C THR A 193 6.70 -1.77 1.42
N TYR A 194 6.16 -2.85 0.88
CA TYR A 194 6.94 -4.04 0.55
C TYR A 194 7.02 -4.27 -0.95
N PHE A 195 8.18 -4.74 -1.41
CA PHE A 195 8.43 -5.09 -2.81
C PHE A 195 8.88 -6.55 -2.90
N HIS A 196 8.10 -7.39 -3.57
CA HIS A 196 8.40 -8.80 -3.76
C HIS A 196 8.60 -9.12 -5.25
N ARG A 197 9.73 -9.75 -5.58
CA ARG A 197 10.04 -10.22 -6.94
C ARG A 197 10.17 -11.74 -6.95
N SER A 198 11.11 -12.24 -6.16
CA SER A 198 11.37 -13.64 -5.88
C SER A 198 10.49 -14.23 -4.78
N GLY A 199 9.94 -13.38 -3.89
CA GLY A 199 9.21 -13.81 -2.71
C GLY A 199 10.11 -14.17 -1.52
N GLU A 200 11.41 -13.95 -1.63
CA GLU A 200 12.40 -14.24 -0.58
C GLU A 200 12.90 -12.97 0.12
N GLU A 201 12.59 -11.78 -0.41
CA GLU A 201 13.20 -10.49 -0.01
C GLU A 201 13.13 -10.22 1.51
N TYR A 202 12.03 -10.64 2.14
CA TYR A 202 11.76 -10.44 3.57
C TYR A 202 11.50 -11.75 4.33
N ARG A 203 11.72 -12.92 3.72
CA ARG A 203 11.37 -14.20 4.36
C ARG A 203 12.13 -14.37 5.67
N ASP A 204 11.40 -14.47 6.78
CA ASP A 204 11.94 -14.63 8.13
C ASP A 204 13.01 -13.58 8.52
N ILE A 205 12.97 -12.38 7.94
CA ILE A 205 13.92 -11.29 8.25
C ILE A 205 13.70 -10.70 9.64
N PHE A 206 12.50 -10.86 10.20
CA PHE A 206 12.03 -10.18 11.43
C PHE A 206 12.90 -10.43 12.66
N GLY A 207 13.61 -11.57 12.73
CA GLY A 207 14.54 -11.88 13.82
C GLY A 207 15.77 -10.96 13.88
N VAL A 208 16.13 -10.30 12.78
CA VAL A 208 17.29 -9.39 12.68
C VAL A 208 16.92 -7.98 12.22
N TRP A 209 15.63 -7.72 11.98
CA TRP A 209 15.14 -6.49 11.39
C TRP A 209 15.28 -5.30 12.34
N ASP A 210 15.67 -4.15 11.82
CA ASP A 210 15.51 -2.90 12.53
C ASP A 210 14.10 -2.36 12.30
N PHE A 211 13.24 -2.49 13.30
CA PHE A 211 11.84 -2.07 13.21
C PHE A 211 11.67 -0.54 13.10
N ARG A 212 12.70 0.28 13.40
CA ARG A 212 12.66 1.73 13.10
C ARG A 212 12.85 2.03 11.62
N HIS A 213 13.33 1.05 10.86
CA HIS A 213 13.54 1.11 9.42
C HIS A 213 12.61 0.13 8.68
N VAL A 214 11.37 -0.04 9.14
CA VAL A 214 10.36 -0.76 8.33
C VAL A 214 10.30 -0.09 6.93
N PRO A 215 10.40 -0.85 5.83
CA PRO A 215 10.30 -0.30 4.48
C PRO A 215 9.12 0.67 4.32
N GLY A 216 9.35 1.86 3.76
CA GLY A 216 8.33 2.88 3.50
C GLY A 216 8.03 3.87 4.63
N VAL A 217 8.34 3.53 5.88
CA VAL A 217 7.93 4.35 7.04
C VAL A 217 8.78 5.61 7.17
N THR A 218 8.17 6.67 7.68
CA THR A 218 8.86 7.88 8.14
C THR A 218 8.81 7.91 9.66
N ALA A 219 9.93 7.67 10.34
CA ALA A 219 9.97 7.41 11.77
C ALA A 219 11.14 8.11 12.48
N GLN A 220 10.87 8.54 13.72
CA GLN A 220 11.92 8.96 14.66
C GLN A 220 12.80 7.77 15.02
N GLN A 221 14.11 8.03 15.12
CA GLN A 221 15.15 7.05 15.45
C GLN A 221 15.41 6.98 16.96
N SER A 222 14.34 7.11 17.74
CA SER A 222 14.36 6.99 19.20
C SER A 222 14.47 5.53 19.65
N ALA A 223 14.93 5.32 20.89
CA ALA A 223 14.92 3.98 21.47
C ALA A 223 13.50 3.38 21.43
N TRP A 224 13.38 2.06 21.22
CA TRP A 224 12.08 1.41 21.23
C TRP A 224 11.45 1.49 22.62
N PRO A 225 10.16 1.84 22.76
CA PRO A 225 9.52 1.92 24.07
C PRO A 225 9.53 0.57 24.79
N ALA A 226 9.42 0.60 26.12
CA ALA A 226 9.31 -0.62 26.90
C ALA A 226 8.03 -1.39 26.53
N ARG A 227 8.10 -2.72 26.66
CA ARG A 227 7.08 -3.67 26.16
C ARG A 227 5.66 -3.42 26.71
N ASP A 228 5.55 -2.93 27.93
CA ASP A 228 4.30 -2.65 28.65
C ASP A 228 3.67 -1.29 28.30
N GLN A 229 4.36 -0.47 27.50
CA GLN A 229 3.93 0.88 27.14
C GLN A 229 3.19 0.95 25.79
N TYR A 230 3.02 -0.18 25.10
CA TYR A 230 2.45 -0.21 23.76
C TYR A 230 1.07 -0.90 23.71
N SER A 231 0.08 -0.17 23.18
CA SER A 231 -1.25 -0.67 22.86
C SER A 231 -1.57 -0.31 21.41
N PRO A 232 -2.25 -1.20 20.66
CA PRO A 232 -2.84 -0.83 19.37
C PRO A 232 -3.66 0.44 19.48
N SER A 233 -3.59 1.25 18.44
CA SER A 233 -4.32 2.49 18.34
C SER A 233 -4.81 2.73 16.92
N HIS A 234 -5.95 3.40 16.82
CA HIS A 234 -6.35 4.02 15.57
C HIS A 234 -5.37 5.13 15.19
N GLY A 235 -5.19 5.32 13.89
CA GLY A 235 -4.53 6.50 13.37
C GLY A 235 -5.29 7.78 13.77
N PRO A 236 -4.61 8.93 13.90
CA PRO A 236 -5.26 10.14 14.37
C PRO A 236 -5.88 11.00 13.24
N THR A 237 -5.83 10.55 11.99
CA THR A 237 -6.25 11.31 10.81
C THR A 237 -7.24 10.53 9.94
N ALA A 238 -8.16 11.24 9.29
CA ALA A 238 -9.16 10.61 8.42
C ALA A 238 -8.70 10.53 6.95
N PHE A 239 -7.88 11.46 6.46
CA PHE A 239 -7.48 11.51 5.05
C PHE A 239 -6.40 10.46 4.74
N VAL A 240 -6.84 9.23 4.55
CA VAL A 240 -6.00 8.05 4.29
C VAL A 240 -6.79 7.11 3.39
N GLY A 241 -6.20 6.65 2.29
CA GLY A 241 -6.90 5.80 1.32
C GLY A 241 -6.24 5.81 -0.04
N GLY A 242 -6.94 5.33 -1.06
CA GLY A 242 -6.40 5.25 -2.41
C GLY A 242 -7.45 5.31 -3.51
N LEU A 243 -6.96 5.44 -4.73
CA LEU A 243 -7.72 5.43 -5.97
C LEU A 243 -7.07 4.38 -6.88
N SER A 244 -7.89 3.51 -7.46
CA SER A 244 -7.44 2.44 -8.35
C SER A 244 -8.34 2.37 -9.57
N ASP A 245 -7.76 2.26 -10.76
CA ASP A 245 -8.47 1.98 -12.01
C ASP A 245 -8.50 0.46 -12.34
N GLY A 246 -7.96 -0.37 -11.43
CA GLY A 246 -7.81 -1.81 -11.60
C GLY A 246 -6.49 -2.22 -12.26
N THR A 247 -5.79 -1.32 -12.94
CA THR A 247 -4.48 -1.57 -13.59
C THR A 247 -3.34 -0.88 -12.83
N THR A 248 -3.52 0.41 -12.56
CA THR A 248 -2.65 1.27 -11.76
C THR A 248 -3.47 1.94 -10.66
N GLY A 249 -2.78 2.68 -9.80
CA GLY A 249 -3.46 3.41 -8.75
C GLY A 249 -2.49 4.16 -7.88
N PHE A 250 -3.02 4.89 -6.91
CA PHE A 250 -2.20 5.62 -5.97
C PHE A 250 -2.91 5.74 -4.63
N ALA A 251 -2.09 5.86 -3.59
CA ALA A 251 -2.52 5.95 -2.20
C ALA A 251 -1.96 7.22 -1.56
N ALA A 252 -2.66 7.72 -0.56
CA ALA A 252 -2.28 8.91 0.20
C ALA A 252 -2.54 8.71 1.69
N MET A 253 -1.68 9.29 2.52
CA MET A 253 -1.78 9.28 3.97
C MET A 253 -1.42 10.66 4.52
N ASP A 254 -2.39 11.28 5.19
CA ASP A 254 -2.14 12.34 6.19
C ASP A 254 -1.48 11.69 7.41
N PHE A 255 -0.15 11.65 7.42
CA PHE A 255 0.61 10.94 8.43
C PHE A 255 0.78 11.79 9.69
N LYS A 256 0.46 11.18 10.82
CA LYS A 256 0.68 11.75 12.14
C LYS A 256 0.99 10.63 13.14
N ARG A 257 2.15 10.74 13.78
CA ARG A 257 2.55 9.93 14.94
C ARG A 257 3.20 10.83 15.97
N ASP A 258 2.67 10.85 17.19
CA ASP A 258 3.14 11.70 18.27
C ASP A 258 3.28 13.18 17.82
N GLN A 259 4.50 13.71 17.78
CA GLN A 259 4.81 15.05 17.28
C GLN A 259 5.14 15.10 15.78
N LEU A 260 5.48 13.97 15.17
CA LEU A 260 5.86 13.86 13.77
C LEU A 260 4.63 13.94 12.84
N ARG A 261 4.75 14.71 11.76
CA ARG A 261 3.75 14.89 10.70
C ARG A 261 4.41 14.70 9.34
N ALA A 262 3.65 14.21 8.36
CA ALA A 262 4.04 14.23 6.95
C ALA A 262 2.81 14.05 6.03
N ARG A 263 2.93 14.43 4.77
CA ARG A 263 2.06 13.99 3.67
C ARG A 263 2.79 12.92 2.88
N LYS A 264 2.26 11.70 2.86
CA LYS A 264 2.88 10.55 2.17
C LYS A 264 1.95 10.08 1.06
N SER A 265 2.48 9.92 -0.16
CA SER A 265 1.72 9.36 -1.28
C SER A 265 2.57 8.37 -2.07
N TRP A 266 1.90 7.35 -2.64
CA TRP A 266 2.52 6.30 -3.43
C TRP A 266 1.76 6.12 -4.73
N PHE A 267 2.44 6.20 -5.86
CA PHE A 267 1.87 6.06 -7.20
C PHE A 267 2.39 4.77 -7.83
N PHE A 268 1.49 3.81 -8.00
CA PHE A 268 1.77 2.49 -8.54
C PHE A 268 1.56 2.51 -10.04
N LEU A 269 2.65 2.54 -10.79
CA LEU A 269 2.70 2.48 -12.24
C LEU A 269 3.11 1.07 -12.69
N GLU A 270 2.92 0.79 -13.97
CA GLU A 270 3.12 -0.51 -14.58
C GLU A 270 4.55 -1.07 -14.39
N ASP A 271 5.56 -0.21 -14.28
CA ASP A 271 6.97 -0.59 -14.16
C ASP A 271 7.61 -0.19 -12.82
N ARG A 272 6.98 0.67 -12.03
CA ARG A 272 7.58 1.26 -10.83
C ARG A 272 6.56 1.77 -9.82
N VAL A 273 7.02 2.01 -8.60
CA VAL A 273 6.28 2.77 -7.59
C VAL A 273 7.01 4.06 -7.30
N VAL A 274 6.33 5.21 -7.44
CA VAL A 274 6.87 6.52 -7.05
C VAL A 274 6.33 6.89 -5.67
N ALA A 275 7.19 7.25 -4.73
CA ALA A 275 6.81 7.68 -3.39
C ALA A 275 7.19 9.15 -3.18
N LEU A 276 6.20 9.95 -2.76
CA LEU A 276 6.35 11.36 -2.44
C LEU A 276 6.05 11.61 -0.97
N GLY A 277 6.90 12.41 -0.34
CA GLY A 277 6.76 12.87 1.03
C GLY A 277 6.94 14.37 1.10
N ALA A 278 6.10 15.09 1.85
CA ALA A 278 6.24 16.53 2.09
C ALA A 278 5.76 16.91 3.49
N GLY A 279 6.16 18.08 3.99
CA GLY A 279 5.73 18.54 5.31
C GLY A 279 6.27 17.69 6.45
N ILE A 280 7.42 17.05 6.28
CA ILE A 280 8.06 16.22 7.30
C ILE A 280 8.60 17.16 8.37
N ARG A 281 7.92 17.18 9.52
CA ARG A 281 8.27 18.05 10.63
C ARG A 281 7.72 17.51 11.93
N CYS A 282 8.28 18.03 13.02
CA CYS A 282 7.75 17.82 14.35
C CYS A 282 7.09 19.07 14.91
N THR A 283 5.95 18.90 15.60
CA THR A 283 5.28 19.98 16.35
C THR A 283 5.95 20.29 17.70
N GLY A 284 7.06 19.61 18.01
CA GLY A 284 7.93 19.78 19.16
C GLY A 284 9.30 19.15 18.88
N HIS A 285 10.08 18.85 19.91
CA HIS A 285 11.35 18.13 19.73
C HIS A 285 11.11 16.68 19.28
N CYS A 286 11.95 16.21 18.35
CA CYS A 286 12.02 14.83 17.90
C CYS A 286 13.47 14.39 17.79
N ASP A 287 13.71 13.11 18.09
CA ASP A 287 14.92 12.42 17.66
C ASP A 287 15.04 12.44 16.12
N PRO A 288 16.22 12.18 15.55
CA PRO A 288 16.43 12.17 14.11
C PRO A 288 15.33 11.40 13.36
N VAL A 289 14.83 11.96 12.27
CA VAL A 289 13.74 11.36 11.49
C VAL A 289 14.29 10.76 10.21
N HIS A 290 14.01 9.48 9.97
CA HIS A 290 14.36 8.83 8.72
C HIS A 290 13.12 8.42 7.94
N THR A 291 13.19 8.48 6.60
CA THR A 291 12.27 7.75 5.73
C THR A 291 13.00 6.56 5.14
N THR A 292 12.54 5.34 5.43
CA THR A 292 13.14 4.14 4.87
C THR A 292 12.57 3.84 3.49
N ILE A 293 13.42 3.66 2.49
CA ILE A 293 13.02 3.25 1.14
C ILE A 293 12.83 1.73 1.12
N ASN A 294 13.81 0.97 1.62
CA ASN A 294 13.70 -0.48 1.74
C ASN A 294 14.63 -1.03 2.84
N GLN A 295 14.30 -2.18 3.40
CA GLN A 295 15.12 -2.98 4.32
C GLN A 295 14.84 -4.47 4.08
N GLU A 296 15.69 -5.12 3.30
CA GLU A 296 15.54 -6.49 2.80
C GLU A 296 16.81 -7.32 3.03
N TRP A 297 16.76 -8.62 2.72
CA TRP A 297 17.98 -9.44 2.74
C TRP A 297 19.02 -8.91 1.75
N GLY A 298 20.23 -8.68 2.25
CA GLY A 298 21.33 -8.10 1.49
C GLY A 298 22.11 -9.13 0.67
N LYS A 299 22.56 -8.71 -0.53
CA LYS A 299 23.55 -9.42 -1.34
C LYS A 299 24.97 -8.95 -0.99
N GLU A 300 25.96 -9.43 -1.72
CA GLU A 300 27.36 -9.07 -1.46
C GLU A 300 27.66 -7.60 -1.75
N ARG A 301 26.96 -7.01 -2.73
CA ARG A 301 27.25 -5.67 -3.24
C ARG A 301 25.97 -4.98 -3.72
N PHE A 302 26.05 -3.66 -3.82
CA PHE A 302 25.09 -2.83 -4.53
C PHE A 302 25.83 -1.95 -5.55
N THR A 303 25.10 -1.47 -6.55
CA THR A 303 25.65 -0.67 -7.64
C THR A 303 25.12 0.77 -7.57
N LEU A 304 26.01 1.72 -7.82
CA LEU A 304 25.76 3.16 -7.90
C LEU A 304 25.98 3.66 -9.34
N PRO A 305 25.75 4.96 -9.63
CA PRO A 305 26.02 5.53 -10.95
C PRO A 305 27.44 5.23 -11.44
N GLU A 306 27.62 5.24 -12.76
CA GLU A 306 28.87 4.90 -13.45
C GLU A 306 29.32 3.43 -13.26
N GLY A 307 28.42 2.55 -12.81
CA GLY A 307 28.72 1.13 -12.60
C GLY A 307 29.55 0.86 -11.34
N ARG A 308 29.76 1.87 -10.50
CA ARG A 308 30.55 1.73 -9.28
C ARG A 308 29.85 0.77 -8.32
N THR A 309 30.46 -0.37 -8.10
CA THR A 309 29.91 -1.43 -7.24
C THR A 309 30.61 -1.42 -5.89
N LEU A 310 29.88 -1.14 -4.82
CA LEU A 310 30.45 -0.99 -3.47
C LEU A 310 30.25 -2.27 -2.61
N PRO A 311 31.23 -2.61 -1.76
CA PRO A 311 31.10 -3.65 -0.74
C PRO A 311 30.20 -3.17 0.42
N PRO A 312 29.98 -4.01 1.46
CA PRO A 312 29.31 -3.61 2.70
C PRO A 312 29.86 -2.29 3.26
N THR A 313 29.07 -1.23 3.22
CA THR A 313 29.38 0.07 3.81
C THR A 313 28.18 0.60 4.57
N ALA A 314 28.44 1.33 5.65
CA ALA A 314 27.46 2.21 6.27
C ALA A 314 27.91 3.65 5.97
N GLY A 315 27.08 4.42 5.27
CA GLY A 315 27.34 5.85 5.09
C GLY A 315 26.67 6.50 3.89
N ALA A 316 26.85 7.82 3.83
CA ALA A 316 26.27 8.67 2.81
C ALA A 316 26.95 8.41 1.46
N VAL A 317 26.14 8.19 0.43
CA VAL A 317 26.61 7.81 -0.91
C VAL A 317 26.32 8.86 -1.98
N ALA A 318 25.38 9.78 -1.71
CA ALA A 318 24.91 10.82 -2.64
C ALA A 318 24.61 10.39 -4.10
N PRO A 319 23.98 9.23 -4.37
CA PRO A 319 23.77 8.74 -5.73
C PRO A 319 22.49 9.30 -6.36
N THR A 320 22.41 9.38 -7.69
CA THR A 320 21.13 9.60 -8.38
C THR A 320 20.27 8.34 -8.45
N TRP A 321 20.91 7.15 -8.42
CA TRP A 321 20.23 5.86 -8.34
C TRP A 321 21.08 4.81 -7.63
N ILE A 322 20.42 3.82 -7.04
CA ILE A 322 21.04 2.62 -6.47
C ILE A 322 20.42 1.39 -7.12
N HIS A 323 21.20 0.33 -7.33
CA HIS A 323 20.69 -0.99 -7.70
C HIS A 323 21.13 -2.05 -6.70
N HIS A 324 20.18 -2.86 -6.22
CA HIS A 324 20.42 -3.98 -5.32
C HIS A 324 19.41 -5.10 -5.59
N ASP A 325 19.88 -6.35 -5.64
CA ASP A 325 19.07 -7.57 -5.83
C ASP A 325 17.99 -7.50 -6.93
N GLY A 326 18.33 -6.90 -8.08
CA GLY A 326 17.40 -6.76 -9.21
C GLY A 326 16.33 -5.68 -9.01
N VAL A 327 16.55 -4.75 -8.06
CA VAL A 327 15.69 -3.60 -7.78
C VAL A 327 16.49 -2.33 -7.99
N GLY A 328 15.97 -1.42 -8.82
CA GLY A 328 16.47 -0.07 -8.99
C GLY A 328 15.76 0.90 -8.05
N TYR A 329 16.51 1.80 -7.42
CA TYR A 329 16.02 2.87 -6.55
C TYR A 329 16.45 4.19 -7.17
N LEU A 330 15.51 5.00 -7.64
CA LEU A 330 15.76 6.25 -8.34
C LEU A 330 15.48 7.42 -7.40
N LEU A 331 16.46 8.26 -7.14
CA LEU A 331 16.28 9.48 -6.33
C LEU A 331 15.93 10.64 -7.26
N GLN A 332 14.80 11.29 -7.00
CA GLN A 332 14.21 12.25 -7.92
C GLN A 332 14.67 13.70 -7.69
N ASP A 333 15.50 13.93 -6.66
CA ASP A 333 16.10 15.23 -6.34
C ASP A 333 17.52 15.04 -5.77
N SER A 334 18.45 15.93 -6.12
CA SER A 334 19.82 15.97 -5.60
C SER A 334 19.87 16.26 -4.10
N ALA A 335 18.90 16.99 -3.56
CA ALA A 335 18.75 17.17 -2.11
C ALA A 335 18.50 15.83 -1.40
N MET A 336 17.74 14.92 -2.03
CA MET A 336 17.49 13.58 -1.50
C MET A 336 18.72 12.68 -1.63
N ALA A 337 19.44 12.78 -2.74
CA ALA A 337 20.70 12.08 -2.92
C ALA A 337 21.65 12.38 -1.75
N ALA A 338 21.87 13.65 -1.44
CA ALA A 338 22.78 14.07 -0.36
C ALA A 338 22.42 13.49 1.02
N LYS A 339 21.12 13.30 1.29
CA LYS A 339 20.58 12.75 2.55
C LYS A 339 20.49 11.22 2.57
N THR A 340 20.75 10.56 1.44
CA THR A 340 20.55 9.12 1.31
C THR A 340 21.72 8.32 1.90
N GLN A 341 21.34 7.37 2.75
CA GLN A 341 22.22 6.46 3.46
C GLN A 341 21.98 5.03 2.97
N VAL A 342 23.06 4.28 2.76
CA VAL A 342 23.01 2.83 2.51
C VAL A 342 23.72 2.14 3.65
N ARG A 343 23.08 1.11 4.20
CA ARG A 343 23.67 0.16 5.14
C ARG A 343 23.51 -1.24 4.58
N LEU A 344 24.63 -1.86 4.20
CA LEU A 344 24.69 -3.28 3.86
C LEU A 344 25.61 -3.96 4.88
N SER A 345 25.05 -4.73 5.82
CA SER A 345 25.85 -5.31 6.91
C SER A 345 25.19 -6.55 7.51
N SER A 346 25.98 -7.41 8.16
CA SER A 346 25.43 -8.49 8.99
C SER A 346 24.74 -7.88 10.22
N GLN A 347 23.47 -8.23 10.40
CA GLN A 347 22.66 -7.88 11.56
C GLN A 347 22.45 -9.14 12.41
N ARG A 348 22.45 -8.97 13.72
CA ARG A 348 22.16 -10.01 14.71
C ARG A 348 20.94 -9.58 15.51
N GLY A 349 20.13 -10.55 15.90
CA GLY A 349 18.98 -10.33 16.77
C GLY A 349 18.50 -11.64 17.38
N ASP A 350 17.32 -11.62 17.96
CA ASP A 350 16.71 -12.78 18.62
C ASP A 350 15.20 -12.69 18.43
N TRP A 351 14.57 -13.77 17.95
CA TRP A 351 13.13 -13.84 17.77
C TRP A 351 12.36 -13.63 19.07
N LYS A 352 12.96 -13.95 20.22
CA LYS A 352 12.40 -13.67 21.54
C LYS A 352 12.08 -12.19 21.76
N ASN A 353 12.84 -11.29 21.13
CA ASN A 353 12.64 -9.84 21.27
C ASN A 353 11.35 -9.34 20.61
N ILE A 354 10.79 -10.11 19.68
CA ILE A 354 9.52 -9.81 19.01
C ILE A 354 8.41 -10.81 19.38
N ASN A 355 8.77 -11.93 19.99
CA ASN A 355 7.86 -12.97 20.48
C ASN A 355 8.31 -13.51 21.84
N GLY A 356 7.77 -12.97 22.92
CA GLY A 356 8.11 -13.36 24.29
C GLY A 356 7.63 -14.74 24.72
N GLN A 357 6.93 -15.50 23.86
CA GLN A 357 6.65 -16.92 24.10
C GLN A 357 7.84 -17.81 23.75
N LEU A 358 8.78 -17.31 22.95
CA LEU A 358 9.94 -18.07 22.52
C LEU A 358 11.03 -18.05 23.60
N GLN A 359 11.77 -19.16 23.68
CA GLN A 359 13.10 -19.14 24.27
C GLN A 359 14.04 -18.34 23.37
N SER A 360 15.23 -17.98 23.89
CA SER A 360 16.24 -17.29 23.09
C SER A 360 16.51 -18.09 21.83
N THR A 361 16.20 -17.47 20.69
CA THR A 361 16.30 -18.05 19.36
C THR A 361 17.05 -17.02 18.51
N PRO A 362 18.39 -16.99 18.62
CA PRO A 362 19.22 -16.01 17.93
C PRO A 362 19.08 -16.13 16.41
N ALA A 363 19.15 -14.99 15.74
CA ALA A 363 19.17 -14.90 14.29
C ALA A 363 20.32 -14.01 13.85
N GLU A 364 20.88 -14.31 12.68
CA GLU A 364 21.91 -13.51 12.03
C GLU A 364 21.71 -13.56 10.52
N GLY A 365 21.94 -12.44 9.85
CA GLY A 365 21.97 -12.41 8.39
C GLY A 365 22.37 -11.05 7.86
N LYS A 366 22.76 -11.00 6.58
CA LYS A 366 23.16 -9.78 5.90
C LYS A 366 21.91 -9.01 5.46
N VAL A 367 21.77 -7.76 5.88
CA VAL A 367 20.61 -6.92 5.58
C VAL A 367 21.06 -5.70 4.77
N PHE A 368 20.31 -5.39 3.71
CA PHE A 368 20.40 -4.15 2.95
C PHE A 368 19.32 -3.19 3.45
N SER A 369 19.71 -2.02 3.95
CA SER A 369 18.83 -0.94 4.37
C SER A 369 19.20 0.33 3.61
N LEU A 370 18.20 0.97 3.00
CA LEU A 370 18.31 2.21 2.23
C LEU A 370 17.30 3.21 2.78
N PHE A 371 17.78 4.37 3.21
CA PHE A 371 16.93 5.38 3.85
C PHE A 371 17.42 6.81 3.58
N ILE A 372 16.52 7.76 3.76
CA ILE A 372 16.78 9.21 3.69
C ILE A 372 16.79 9.74 5.12
N ASP A 373 17.87 10.41 5.50
CA ASP A 373 18.04 11.05 6.80
C ASP A 373 17.55 12.51 6.75
N HIS A 374 16.44 12.80 7.42
CA HIS A 374 15.86 14.14 7.52
C HIS A 374 16.48 14.97 8.65
N GLY A 375 17.39 14.39 9.44
CA GLY A 375 18.03 15.03 10.58
C GLY A 375 17.13 15.20 11.79
N GLU A 376 17.63 15.95 12.78
CA GLU A 376 16.85 16.39 13.94
C GLU A 376 15.88 17.50 13.55
N HIS A 377 14.72 17.53 14.23
CA HIS A 377 13.74 18.61 14.08
C HIS A 377 13.55 19.34 15.42
N GLY A 378 13.61 20.68 15.41
CA GLY A 378 13.20 21.51 16.54
C GLY A 378 14.31 21.91 17.52
N GLN A 379 15.53 22.20 17.06
CA GLN A 379 16.54 22.85 17.90
C GLN A 379 16.32 24.38 17.90
N HIS A 380 16.57 25.01 19.06
CA HIS A 380 16.55 26.46 19.23
C HIS A 380 17.43 27.13 18.16
N GLY A 381 16.82 27.86 17.23
CA GLY A 381 17.54 28.61 16.19
C GLY A 381 17.30 28.15 14.76
N ASP A 382 16.41 27.17 14.51
CA ASP A 382 15.84 26.99 13.18
C ASP A 382 15.15 28.29 12.75
N SER A 383 15.89 29.09 12.00
CA SER A 383 15.39 30.29 11.34
C SER A 383 14.13 29.94 10.53
N ALA A 384 13.32 30.94 10.23
CA ALA A 384 12.03 30.85 9.52
C ALA A 384 12.05 30.19 8.10
N ALA A 385 13.05 29.38 7.76
CA ALA A 385 13.25 28.64 6.52
C ALA A 385 12.56 27.26 6.44
N SER A 386 11.90 26.73 7.47
CA SER A 386 11.19 25.43 7.41
C SER A 386 9.66 25.51 7.53
N SER A 387 9.04 26.63 7.13
CA SER A 387 7.57 26.74 7.14
C SER A 387 6.84 25.65 6.34
N GLN A 388 7.54 24.95 5.42
CA GLN A 388 7.02 23.84 4.60
C GLN A 388 7.48 22.42 5.03
N GLY A 389 8.32 22.29 6.07
CA GLY A 389 8.91 20.99 6.48
C GLY A 389 9.90 20.39 5.46
N ASP A 390 10.52 19.25 5.81
CA ASP A 390 11.36 18.48 4.89
C ASP A 390 10.50 17.61 3.95
N HIS A 391 11.10 17.01 2.93
CA HIS A 391 10.39 16.23 1.92
C HIS A 391 11.21 15.02 1.46
N TYR A 392 10.58 14.10 0.71
CA TYR A 392 11.28 13.09 -0.09
C TYR A 392 10.59 12.83 -1.42
N ALA A 393 11.37 12.37 -2.39
CA ALA A 393 10.87 11.86 -3.67
C ALA A 393 11.81 10.78 -4.20
N TYR A 394 11.28 9.56 -4.35
CA TYR A 394 12.01 8.44 -4.92
C TYR A 394 11.08 7.53 -5.73
N ALA A 395 11.67 6.70 -6.60
CA ALA A 395 10.96 5.62 -7.26
C ALA A 395 11.66 4.28 -7.02
N VAL A 396 10.89 3.22 -6.83
CA VAL A 396 11.37 1.84 -6.73
C VAL A 396 10.94 1.09 -7.98
N VAL A 397 11.91 0.45 -8.65
CA VAL A 397 11.75 -0.24 -9.92
C VAL A 397 12.24 -1.68 -9.76
N PRO A 398 11.39 -2.62 -9.33
CA PRO A 398 11.80 -4.02 -9.23
C PRO A 398 11.85 -4.71 -10.61
N GLY A 399 12.75 -5.68 -10.77
CA GLY A 399 12.85 -6.49 -11.99
C GLY A 399 13.77 -5.92 -13.07
N VAL A 400 14.74 -5.09 -12.68
CA VAL A 400 15.67 -4.41 -13.61
C VAL A 400 17.13 -4.74 -13.31
N THR A 401 17.99 -4.61 -14.32
CA THR A 401 19.46 -4.63 -14.15
C THR A 401 19.98 -3.25 -13.74
N SER A 402 21.26 -3.16 -13.39
CA SER A 402 21.95 -1.88 -13.13
C SER A 402 21.93 -0.96 -14.35
N GLU A 403 22.08 -1.51 -15.56
CA GLU A 403 22.09 -0.74 -16.82
C GLU A 403 20.70 -0.19 -17.11
N GLN A 404 19.66 -1.01 -16.92
CA GLN A 404 18.26 -0.56 -17.04
C GLN A 404 17.93 0.48 -15.97
N THR A 405 18.43 0.32 -14.74
CA THR A 405 18.27 1.33 -13.67
C THR A 405 18.86 2.66 -14.10
N ALA A 406 20.07 2.68 -14.67
CA ALA A 406 20.71 3.89 -15.17
C ALA A 406 19.90 4.54 -16.30
N GLN A 407 19.36 3.76 -17.24
CA GLN A 407 18.50 4.26 -18.32
C GLN A 407 17.21 4.90 -17.77
N LEU A 408 16.57 4.25 -16.80
CA LEU A 408 15.34 4.73 -16.19
C LEU A 408 15.56 5.97 -15.32
N ALA A 409 16.74 6.09 -14.68
CA ALA A 409 17.15 7.28 -13.94
C ALA A 409 17.31 8.52 -14.86
N ALA A 410 17.69 8.31 -16.13
CA ALA A 410 17.82 9.37 -17.12
C ALA A 410 16.52 9.66 -17.89
N ALA A 411 15.51 8.80 -17.77
CA ALA A 411 14.24 8.93 -18.48
C ALA A 411 13.36 10.03 -17.86
N THR A 412 12.60 10.73 -18.70
CA THR A 412 11.71 11.83 -18.29
C THR A 412 10.22 11.52 -18.48
N ASP A 413 9.89 10.23 -18.65
CA ASP A 413 8.52 9.76 -18.89
C ASP A 413 7.60 10.01 -17.69
N VAL A 414 8.12 9.83 -16.47
CA VAL A 414 7.41 10.12 -15.23
C VAL A 414 7.93 11.44 -14.66
N GLU A 415 7.05 12.40 -14.49
CA GLU A 415 7.37 13.75 -14.04
C GLU A 415 6.59 14.08 -12.76
N ILE A 416 7.30 14.57 -11.74
CA ILE A 416 6.68 15.09 -10.51
C ILE A 416 6.25 16.53 -10.79
N LEU A 417 4.95 16.78 -10.77
CA LEU A 417 4.37 18.10 -11.01
C LEU A 417 4.26 18.94 -9.73
N SER A 418 4.12 18.27 -8.59
CA SER A 418 4.10 18.92 -7.28
C SER A 418 4.47 17.92 -6.19
N ASN A 419 5.19 18.40 -5.17
CA ASN A 419 5.41 17.68 -3.92
C ASN A 419 5.40 18.67 -2.75
N SER A 420 4.21 18.96 -2.24
CA SER A 420 3.98 19.92 -1.17
C SER A 420 2.98 19.38 -0.14
N GLU A 421 2.80 20.09 0.97
CA GLU A 421 1.80 19.72 1.99
C GLU A 421 0.36 19.76 1.50
N ALA A 422 0.06 20.58 0.49
CA ALA A 422 -1.28 20.76 -0.04
C ALA A 422 -1.56 19.87 -1.25
N LEU A 423 -0.53 19.56 -2.04
CA LEU A 423 -0.65 18.87 -3.31
C LEU A 423 0.58 18.00 -3.59
N GLN A 424 0.35 16.73 -3.94
CA GLN A 424 1.35 15.83 -4.50
C GLN A 424 0.82 15.27 -5.81
N ALA A 425 1.57 15.43 -6.91
CA ALA A 425 1.08 15.04 -8.23
C ALA A 425 2.21 14.56 -9.14
N ILE A 426 1.91 13.54 -9.92
CA ILE A 426 2.79 13.05 -10.99
C ILE A 426 2.02 12.97 -12.31
N GLN A 427 2.76 13.02 -13.42
CA GLN A 427 2.22 12.66 -14.73
C GLN A 427 3.16 11.67 -15.43
N ARG A 428 2.55 10.76 -16.20
CA ARG A 428 3.25 9.89 -17.13
C ARG A 428 2.98 10.36 -18.57
N LYS A 429 4.02 10.80 -19.27
CA LYS A 429 3.91 11.44 -20.59
C LYS A 429 3.44 10.47 -21.66
N SER A 430 4.00 9.26 -21.70
CA SER A 430 3.69 8.23 -22.68
C SER A 430 2.21 7.83 -22.68
N SER A 431 1.59 7.70 -21.51
CA SER A 431 0.17 7.34 -21.37
C SER A 431 -0.76 8.55 -21.20
N LYS A 432 -0.21 9.77 -21.10
CA LYS A 432 -0.95 11.00 -20.73
C LYS A 432 -1.78 10.81 -19.45
N ARG A 433 -1.28 10.02 -18.49
CA ARG A 433 -1.95 9.81 -17.20
C ARG A 433 -1.48 10.87 -16.21
N LEU A 434 -2.43 11.55 -15.57
CA LEU A 434 -2.20 12.46 -14.44
C LEU A 434 -2.77 11.82 -13.18
N GLN A 435 -1.99 11.79 -12.10
CA GLN A 435 -2.42 11.35 -10.78
C GLN A 435 -2.08 12.44 -9.76
N ALA A 436 -3.08 12.91 -9.01
CA ALA A 436 -2.94 14.01 -8.09
C ALA A 436 -3.65 13.75 -6.75
N VAL A 437 -2.95 14.08 -5.67
CA VAL A 437 -3.41 14.03 -4.28
C VAL A 437 -3.54 15.46 -3.78
N PHE A 438 -4.77 15.92 -3.62
CA PHE A 438 -5.09 17.20 -2.98
C PHE A 438 -5.38 16.94 -1.50
N PHE A 439 -4.49 17.37 -0.60
CA PHE A 439 -4.69 17.27 0.86
C PHE A 439 -5.59 18.38 1.41
N ALA A 440 -5.90 19.38 0.58
CA ALA A 440 -6.82 20.49 0.83
C ALA A 440 -7.40 20.96 -0.51
N PRO A 441 -8.49 21.77 -0.54
CA PRO A 441 -8.91 22.47 -1.75
C PRO A 441 -7.75 23.21 -2.39
N GLY A 442 -7.59 23.10 -3.71
CA GLY A 442 -6.43 23.66 -4.37
C GLY A 442 -6.44 23.48 -5.88
N GLN A 443 -5.34 23.89 -6.51
CA GLN A 443 -5.19 23.84 -7.97
C GLN A 443 -3.81 23.32 -8.36
N LEU A 444 -3.80 22.33 -9.23
CA LEU A 444 -2.65 22.01 -10.07
C LEU A 444 -2.71 22.91 -11.31
N THR A 445 -1.74 23.81 -11.46
CA THR A 445 -1.78 24.86 -12.49
C THR A 445 -1.39 24.36 -13.88
N LYS A 446 -0.57 23.30 -13.98
CA LYS A 446 -0.06 22.79 -15.25
C LYS A 446 0.10 21.27 -15.22
N SER A 447 -0.40 20.63 -16.28
CA SER A 447 -0.22 19.21 -16.59
C SER A 447 -0.40 19.01 -18.10
N VAL A 448 -0.26 17.77 -18.59
CA VAL A 448 -0.67 17.39 -19.96
C VAL A 448 -2.15 17.68 -20.28
N TRP A 449 -3.00 17.83 -19.26
CA TRP A 449 -4.43 18.18 -19.38
C TRP A 449 -4.74 19.65 -19.05
N GLY A 450 -3.71 20.49 -18.92
CA GLY A 450 -3.87 21.87 -18.43
C GLY A 450 -4.01 21.91 -16.90
N SER A 451 -4.84 22.83 -16.40
CA SER A 451 -5.04 23.00 -14.95
C SER A 451 -6.20 22.13 -14.43
N VAL A 452 -6.07 21.68 -13.19
CA VAL A 452 -7.08 20.93 -12.45
C VAL A 452 -7.24 21.58 -11.08
N LYS A 453 -8.43 22.08 -10.79
CA LYS A 453 -8.76 22.69 -9.49
C LYS A 453 -9.86 21.91 -8.82
N THR A 454 -9.78 21.77 -7.49
CA THR A 454 -10.75 21.05 -6.67
C THR A 454 -11.22 21.94 -5.53
N ASN A 455 -12.49 21.80 -5.14
CA ASN A 455 -13.04 22.52 -3.99
C ASN A 455 -12.88 21.78 -2.65
N ALA A 456 -12.23 20.61 -2.66
CA ALA A 456 -12.09 19.72 -1.52
C ALA A 456 -10.77 18.93 -1.60
N ALA A 457 -10.35 18.36 -0.47
CA ALA A 457 -9.28 17.36 -0.46
C ALA A 457 -9.78 16.08 -1.15
N CYS A 458 -8.99 15.51 -2.06
CA CYS A 458 -9.36 14.33 -2.84
C CYS A 458 -8.19 13.73 -3.61
N LEU A 459 -8.43 12.54 -4.16
CA LEU A 459 -7.59 11.90 -5.17
C LEU A 459 -8.24 12.12 -6.54
N VAL A 460 -7.43 12.50 -7.54
CA VAL A 460 -7.87 12.73 -8.92
C VAL A 460 -6.95 11.98 -9.87
N GLU A 461 -7.53 11.17 -10.75
CA GLU A 461 -6.85 10.62 -11.93
C GLU A 461 -7.50 11.13 -13.21
N ILE A 462 -6.69 11.52 -14.19
CA ILE A 462 -7.15 11.87 -15.54
C ILE A 462 -6.32 11.09 -16.55
N GLN A 463 -7.01 10.37 -17.44
CA GLN A 463 -6.36 9.60 -18.50
C GLN A 463 -7.20 9.56 -19.78
N PRO A 464 -6.58 9.29 -20.94
CA PRO A 464 -7.32 9.07 -22.18
C PRO A 464 -8.20 7.82 -22.08
N ASP A 465 -9.40 7.90 -22.66
CA ASP A 465 -10.31 6.76 -22.82
C ASP A 465 -10.91 6.80 -24.23
N HIS A 466 -10.26 6.11 -25.18
CA HIS A 466 -10.58 6.18 -26.61
C HIS A 466 -10.66 7.64 -27.13
N ASN A 467 -11.85 8.10 -27.52
CA ASN A 467 -12.15 9.46 -27.97
C ASN A 467 -12.68 10.37 -26.84
N ARG A 468 -12.57 9.93 -25.59
CA ARG A 468 -13.02 10.61 -24.37
C ARG A 468 -11.86 10.75 -23.39
N VAL A 469 -12.14 11.41 -22.28
CA VAL A 469 -11.26 11.50 -21.11
C VAL A 469 -11.94 10.80 -19.95
N GLN A 470 -11.24 9.90 -19.28
CA GLN A 470 -11.69 9.30 -18.03
C GLN A 470 -11.18 10.14 -16.87
N LEU A 471 -12.11 10.59 -16.03
CA LEU A 471 -11.86 11.23 -14.75
C LEU A 471 -12.24 10.24 -13.65
N LEU A 472 -11.31 9.93 -12.75
CA LEU A 472 -11.59 9.19 -11.52
C LEU A 472 -11.38 10.13 -10.33
N VAL A 473 -12.33 10.14 -9.39
CA VAL A 473 -12.21 10.92 -8.16
C VAL A 473 -12.52 10.05 -6.94
N SER A 474 -11.72 10.16 -5.87
CA SER A 474 -12.01 9.52 -4.59
C SER A 474 -11.82 10.50 -3.43
N ASP A 475 -12.59 10.30 -2.36
CA ASP A 475 -12.38 10.95 -1.07
C ASP A 475 -11.84 9.92 -0.05
N PRO A 476 -10.52 9.96 0.25
CA PRO A 476 -9.90 9.10 1.25
C PRO A 476 -10.48 9.26 2.66
N SER A 477 -11.06 10.41 2.99
CA SER A 477 -11.68 10.64 4.30
C SER A 477 -13.00 9.89 4.48
N ARG A 478 -13.65 9.52 3.37
CA ARG A 478 -14.95 8.86 3.29
C ARG A 478 -16.10 9.72 3.85
N GLN A 479 -16.00 11.04 3.73
CA GLN A 479 -16.94 12.00 4.33
C GLN A 479 -17.70 12.82 3.28
N ALA A 480 -17.07 13.14 2.15
CA ALA A 480 -17.67 13.93 1.08
C ALA A 480 -18.69 13.11 0.27
N LYS A 481 -19.81 13.76 -0.09
CA LYS A 481 -20.84 13.18 -0.98
C LYS A 481 -20.65 13.58 -2.43
N SER A 482 -20.08 14.76 -2.68
CA SER A 482 -19.70 15.24 -4.00
C SER A 482 -18.47 16.14 -3.92
N ILE A 483 -17.76 16.24 -5.03
CA ILE A 483 -16.61 17.13 -5.22
C ILE A 483 -16.78 17.88 -6.53
N ARG A 484 -16.49 19.18 -6.53
CA ARG A 484 -16.47 20.00 -7.74
C ARG A 484 -15.04 20.18 -8.22
N LEU A 485 -14.86 20.00 -9.52
CA LEU A 485 -13.60 20.20 -10.22
C LEU A 485 -13.76 21.27 -11.31
N GLU A 486 -12.73 22.07 -11.52
CA GLU A 486 -12.59 22.91 -12.72
C GLU A 486 -11.42 22.35 -13.54
N LEU A 487 -11.70 21.98 -14.80
CA LEU A 487 -10.75 21.35 -15.72
C LEU A 487 -10.50 22.25 -16.93
N THR A 488 -9.25 22.41 -17.33
CA THR A 488 -8.93 23.06 -18.61
C THR A 488 -9.41 22.21 -19.78
N GLY A 489 -10.12 22.84 -20.71
CA GLY A 489 -10.76 22.23 -21.87
C GLY A 489 -12.28 22.40 -21.86
N GLN A 490 -12.91 22.09 -23.00
CA GLN A 490 -14.36 21.93 -23.09
C GLN A 490 -14.71 20.45 -23.09
N TYR A 491 -15.49 20.01 -22.11
CA TYR A 491 -15.95 18.64 -22.02
C TYR A 491 -17.47 18.58 -21.85
N HIS A 492 -18.06 17.48 -22.32
CA HIS A 492 -19.47 17.17 -22.14
C HIS A 492 -19.65 15.93 -21.25
N CYS A 493 -20.48 16.06 -20.22
CA CYS A 493 -20.89 14.98 -19.33
C CYS A 493 -22.19 15.35 -18.60
N PRO A 494 -22.91 14.40 -17.98
CA PRO A 494 -24.21 14.68 -17.34
C PRO A 494 -24.19 15.74 -16.23
N THR A 495 -23.04 15.92 -15.57
CA THR A 495 -22.83 16.86 -14.46
C THR A 495 -21.92 18.03 -14.84
N CYS A 496 -21.53 18.12 -16.11
CA CYS A 496 -20.67 19.19 -16.60
C CYS A 496 -21.48 20.48 -16.74
N ARG A 497 -20.92 21.57 -16.24
CA ARG A 497 -21.38 22.93 -16.49
C ARG A 497 -20.28 23.64 -17.26
N THR A 498 -20.65 24.30 -18.36
CA THR A 498 -19.70 25.10 -19.14
C THR A 498 -19.79 26.54 -18.65
N PRO A 499 -18.81 27.08 -17.91
CA PRO A 499 -18.77 28.50 -17.64
C PRO A 499 -18.18 29.21 -18.86
N VAL A 500 -18.82 30.33 -19.19
CA VAL A 500 -18.48 31.28 -20.24
C VAL A 500 -17.03 31.75 -20.11
N THR A 501 -16.38 31.94 -21.27
CA THR A 501 -15.02 32.47 -21.46
C THR A 501 -14.74 33.75 -20.68
N GLU A 502 -13.61 33.81 -19.97
CA GLU A 502 -12.88 35.08 -19.79
C GLU A 502 -12.27 35.46 -21.14
N ALA A 503 -12.45 36.72 -21.55
CA ALA A 503 -11.98 37.25 -22.82
C ALA A 503 -10.47 36.99 -22.99
N GLY A 504 -10.11 36.02 -23.84
CA GLY A 504 -8.74 35.73 -24.26
C GLY A 504 -8.06 34.49 -23.69
N HIS A 505 -8.70 33.67 -22.85
CA HIS A 505 -8.06 32.52 -22.19
C HIS A 505 -8.77 31.16 -22.39
N ALA A 506 -8.01 30.08 -22.17
CA ALA A 506 -8.38 28.68 -22.40
C ALA A 506 -9.74 28.32 -21.79
N PHE A 507 -10.53 27.50 -22.51
CA PHE A 507 -11.81 27.01 -22.00
C PHE A 507 -11.65 26.22 -20.70
N VAL A 508 -12.64 26.34 -19.81
CA VAL A 508 -12.72 25.59 -18.54
C VAL A 508 -14.07 24.89 -18.46
N THR A 509 -14.08 23.66 -17.96
CA THR A 509 -15.31 22.90 -17.66
C THR A 509 -15.41 22.69 -16.15
N GLU A 510 -16.53 23.09 -15.56
CA GLU A 510 -16.86 22.74 -14.17
C GLU A 510 -17.57 21.38 -14.16
N VAL A 511 -17.16 20.49 -13.27
CA VAL A 511 -17.70 19.14 -13.16
C VAL A 511 -18.02 18.83 -11.70
N GLU A 512 -19.25 18.40 -11.43
CA GLU A 512 -19.60 17.84 -10.13
C GLU A 512 -19.54 16.31 -10.18
N VAL A 513 -18.72 15.71 -9.32
CA VAL A 513 -18.57 14.25 -9.20
C VAL A 513 -19.25 13.78 -7.93
N THR A 514 -20.30 12.96 -8.06
CA THR A 514 -20.94 12.29 -6.93
C THR A 514 -20.08 11.11 -6.48
N LEU A 515 -19.76 11.07 -5.19
CA LEU A 515 -18.90 10.05 -4.61
C LEU A 515 -19.70 8.86 -4.05
N PRO A 516 -19.13 7.65 -4.03
CA PRO A 516 -19.73 6.49 -3.39
C PRO A 516 -19.93 6.72 -1.88
N THR A 517 -21.00 6.14 -1.32
CA THR A 517 -21.35 6.29 0.10
C THR A 517 -21.53 4.92 0.77
N GLY A 518 -21.72 4.90 2.10
CA GLY A 518 -21.93 3.68 2.86
C GLY A 518 -20.73 2.73 2.77
N LYS A 519 -20.97 1.45 2.46
CA LYS A 519 -19.94 0.42 2.39
C LYS A 519 -18.92 0.63 1.24
N LEU A 520 -19.27 1.45 0.26
CA LEU A 520 -18.41 1.79 -0.88
C LEU A 520 -17.68 3.13 -0.69
N ALA A 521 -17.90 3.86 0.42
CA ALA A 521 -17.24 5.14 0.66
C ALA A 521 -15.70 4.97 0.66
N GLY A 522 -15.01 5.82 -0.08
CA GLY A 522 -13.56 5.74 -0.32
C GLY A 522 -13.17 5.02 -1.63
N THR A 523 -14.11 4.42 -2.35
CA THR A 523 -13.88 3.92 -3.71
C THR A 523 -13.91 5.04 -4.75
N ALA A 524 -13.33 4.78 -5.93
CA ALA A 524 -13.29 5.74 -7.02
C ALA A 524 -14.67 5.95 -7.66
N ALA A 525 -15.02 7.21 -7.94
CA ALA A 525 -16.13 7.61 -8.80
C ALA A 525 -15.59 7.87 -10.22
N PRO A 526 -15.93 7.02 -11.20
CA PRO A 526 -15.58 7.26 -12.59
C PRO A 526 -16.56 8.22 -13.26
N LEU A 527 -16.03 9.07 -14.14
CA LEU A 527 -16.81 9.93 -15.02
C LEU A 527 -16.13 10.00 -16.39
N SER A 528 -16.90 9.77 -17.44
CA SER A 528 -16.42 9.86 -18.82
C SER A 528 -16.77 11.23 -19.41
N LEU A 529 -15.74 11.96 -19.82
CA LEU A 529 -15.82 13.31 -20.35
C LEU A 529 -15.70 13.23 -21.88
N GLY A 530 -16.79 13.50 -22.58
CA GLY A 530 -16.82 13.52 -24.04
C GLY A 530 -16.29 14.83 -24.62
N PRO A 531 -15.83 14.84 -25.89
CA PRO A 531 -15.58 16.07 -26.60
C PRO A 531 -16.89 16.84 -26.80
N VAL A 532 -16.81 18.16 -26.90
CA VAL A 532 -17.96 18.95 -27.38
C VAL A 532 -18.21 18.57 -28.83
N SER A 533 -19.44 18.13 -29.13
CA SER A 533 -19.87 17.90 -30.51
C SER A 533 -19.81 19.24 -31.24
N MET A 534 -19.02 19.33 -32.32
CA MET A 534 -19.04 20.49 -33.21
C MET A 534 -20.39 20.64 -33.91
#